data_AF-A0A8T3WIL3-F1
#
_entry.id   AF-A0A8T3WIL3-F1
#
_cell.length_a   1.000
_cell.length_b   1.000
_cell.length_c   1.000
_cell.angle_alpha   90.00
_cell.angle_beta   90.00
_cell.angle_gamma   90.00
#
_symmetry.space_group_name_H-M   'P 1'
#
loop_
_entity.id
_entity.type
_entity.pdbx_description
1 polymer ?
#
loop_
_entity_poly.entity_id
_entity_poly.type
_entity_poly.pdbx_seq_one_letter_code
_entity_poly.pdbx_strand_id
1 'polypeptide(L)'
;MKEFDYYIFIDFSENLIGYNIIHKGKIKELLSKTKKFRHYREARNKSLYIKNVRNTFKKEKLQQYFIKGKIRNIRDNISIFMDVGEFIKKHSNCIILLSIDDKQYSAFGKFIEIIDGDNIKVLKESQLKRRTVEYSLSLVLDNWLNINRLKK
;
A
#
# COMPACT_ATOMS: atom_id res chain seq x y z
N MET A 1 -14.14 3.59 15.41
CA MET A 1 -12.74 3.54 14.90
C MET A 1 -12.36 4.97 14.56
N LYS A 2 -11.20 5.51 14.98
CA LYS A 2 -10.76 6.86 14.57
C LYS A 2 -10.82 6.93 13.03
N GLU A 3 -11.45 7.97 12.50
CA GLU A 3 -11.51 8.18 11.06
C GLU A 3 -10.22 8.85 10.60
N PHE A 4 -9.47 8.19 9.73
CA PHE A 4 -8.26 8.73 9.12
C PHE A 4 -8.58 9.37 7.77
N ASP A 5 -7.94 10.49 7.47
CA ASP A 5 -8.12 11.21 6.20
C ASP A 5 -7.31 10.56 5.07
N TYR A 6 -6.18 9.96 5.42
CA TYR A 6 -5.26 9.34 4.46
C TYR A 6 -4.85 7.94 4.89
N TYR A 7 -4.79 7.05 3.91
CA TYR A 7 -4.34 5.68 4.05
C TYR A 7 -3.07 5.52 3.23
N ILE A 8 -1.99 5.17 3.91
CA ILE A 8 -0.67 4.97 3.33
C ILE A 8 -0.36 3.50 3.40
N PHE A 9 -0.06 2.89 2.26
CA PHE A 9 0.33 1.49 2.18
C PHE A 9 1.78 1.42 1.78
N ILE A 10 2.57 0.60 2.46
CA ILE A 10 3.95 0.29 2.10
C ILE A 10 4.11 -1.22 2.10
N ASP A 11 4.63 -1.77 1.02
CA ASP A 11 4.74 -3.21 0.81
C ASP A 11 6.03 -3.57 0.09
N PHE A 12 6.56 -4.74 0.40
CA PHE A 12 7.84 -5.25 -0.09
C PHE A 12 7.61 -6.57 -0.81
N SER A 13 8.14 -6.68 -2.02
CA SER A 13 8.04 -7.89 -2.83
C SER A 13 9.38 -8.17 -3.52
N GLU A 14 10.08 -9.20 -3.04
CA GLU A 14 11.42 -9.57 -3.51
C GLU A 14 12.40 -8.38 -3.48
N ASN A 15 12.80 -7.88 -4.65
CA ASN A 15 13.73 -6.77 -4.79
C ASN A 15 13.04 -5.41 -4.95
N LEU A 16 11.71 -5.35 -4.81
CA LEU A 16 10.92 -4.14 -4.95
C LEU A 16 10.29 -3.71 -3.63
N ILE A 17 10.16 -2.39 -3.48
CA ILE A 17 9.38 -1.73 -2.43
C ILE A 17 8.41 -0.77 -3.12
N GLY A 18 7.18 -0.74 -2.64
CA GLY A 18 6.15 0.14 -3.17
C GLY A 18 5.42 0.86 -2.06
N TYR A 19 4.89 2.03 -2.40
CA TYR A 19 3.90 2.67 -1.56
C TYR A 19 2.80 3.33 -2.38
N ASN A 20 1.65 3.53 -1.77
CA ASN A 20 0.62 4.44 -2.26
C ASN A 20 -0.01 5.21 -1.11
N ILE A 21 -0.55 6.38 -1.42
CA ILE A 21 -1.25 7.27 -0.50
C ILE A 21 -2.63 7.55 -1.10
N ILE A 22 -3.68 7.31 -0.33
CA ILE A 22 -5.07 7.38 -0.80
C ILE A 22 -5.90 8.20 0.19
N HIS A 23 -6.63 9.19 -0.32
CA HIS A 23 -7.59 9.96 0.48
C HIS A 23 -8.81 9.10 0.82
N LYS A 24 -9.35 9.23 2.04
CA LYS A 24 -10.54 8.50 2.51
C LYS A 24 -11.72 8.58 1.54
N GLY A 25 -11.98 9.78 0.99
CA GLY A 25 -13.08 10.01 0.04
C GLY A 25 -13.00 9.18 -1.25
N LYS A 26 -11.82 8.66 -1.59
CA LYS A 26 -11.58 7.84 -2.79
C LYS A 26 -11.72 6.33 -2.55
N ILE A 27 -11.74 5.89 -1.30
CA ILE A 27 -11.64 4.47 -0.93
C ILE A 27 -12.84 3.66 -1.41
N LYS A 28 -14.06 4.15 -1.17
CA LYS A 28 -15.29 3.42 -1.52
C LYS A 28 -15.34 3.10 -3.02
N GLU A 29 -15.01 4.08 -3.85
CA GLU A 29 -14.99 3.93 -5.30
C GLU A 29 -13.86 2.97 -5.74
N LEU A 30 -12.66 3.15 -5.20
CA LEU A 30 -11.52 2.28 -5.50
C LEU A 30 -11.85 0.81 -5.16
N LEU A 31 -12.35 0.56 -3.96
CA LEU A 31 -12.69 -0.80 -3.51
C LEU A 31 -13.83 -1.42 -4.32
N SER A 32 -14.74 -0.61 -4.86
CA SER A 32 -15.78 -1.12 -5.75
C SER A 32 -15.21 -1.74 -7.04
N LYS A 33 -14.03 -1.25 -7.48
CA LYS A 33 -13.33 -1.66 -8.70
C LYS A 33 -12.33 -2.81 -8.47
N THR A 34 -11.93 -3.05 -7.22
CA THR A 34 -10.91 -4.04 -6.85
C THR A 34 -11.46 -5.25 -6.08
N LYS A 35 -12.78 -5.45 -6.02
CA LYS A 35 -13.44 -6.56 -5.30
C LYS A 35 -12.90 -7.96 -5.60
N LYS A 36 -12.35 -8.17 -6.81
CA LYS A 36 -11.81 -9.47 -7.26
C LYS A 36 -10.32 -9.65 -6.94
N PHE A 37 -9.68 -8.64 -6.35
CA PHE A 37 -8.27 -8.73 -5.98
C PHE A 37 -8.12 -9.67 -4.78
N ARG A 38 -6.99 -10.37 -4.77
CA ARG A 38 -6.55 -11.31 -3.75
C ARG A 38 -5.01 -11.32 -3.75
N HIS A 39 -4.41 -11.95 -2.76
CA HIS A 39 -2.96 -12.08 -2.77
C HIS A 39 -2.51 -12.89 -3.99
N TYR A 40 -1.48 -12.43 -4.70
CA TYR A 40 -0.98 -13.12 -5.88
C TYR A 40 -0.60 -14.59 -5.59
N ARG A 41 -0.07 -14.86 -4.40
CA ARG A 41 0.28 -16.23 -3.95
C ARG A 41 -0.91 -17.19 -3.90
N GLU A 42 -2.13 -16.68 -3.71
CA GLU A 42 -3.37 -17.47 -3.60
C GLU A 42 -4.01 -17.75 -4.98
N ALA A 43 -3.47 -17.17 -6.06
CA ALA A 43 -4.02 -17.38 -7.39
C ALA A 43 -3.63 -18.77 -7.95
N ARG A 44 -4.64 -19.62 -8.23
CA ARG A 44 -4.45 -20.92 -8.90
C ARG A 44 -3.76 -20.78 -10.25
N ASN A 45 -4.30 -19.93 -11.13
CA ASN A 45 -3.66 -19.57 -12.41
C ASN A 45 -3.07 -18.15 -12.29
N LYS A 46 -1.78 -18.09 -11.94
CA LYS A 46 -1.05 -16.85 -11.68
C LYS A 46 -0.96 -15.93 -12.89
N SER A 47 -0.70 -16.47 -14.09
CA SER A 47 -0.57 -15.69 -15.32
C SER A 47 -1.88 -15.03 -15.72
N LEU A 48 -2.97 -15.82 -15.76
CA LEU A 48 -4.31 -15.30 -16.07
C LEU A 48 -4.76 -14.27 -15.03
N TYR A 49 -4.48 -14.53 -13.75
CA TYR A 49 -4.81 -13.60 -12.68
C TYR A 49 -4.12 -12.25 -12.85
N ILE A 50 -2.80 -12.23 -13.04
CA ILE A 50 -2.05 -10.98 -13.25
C ILE A 50 -2.48 -10.25 -14.52
N LYS A 51 -2.77 -10.98 -15.60
CA LYS A 51 -3.35 -10.37 -16.82
C LYS A 51 -4.65 -9.64 -16.51
N ASN A 52 -5.55 -10.25 -15.75
CA ASN A 52 -6.83 -9.65 -15.37
C ASN A 52 -6.64 -8.44 -14.45
N VAL A 53 -5.80 -8.55 -13.42
CA VAL A 53 -5.47 -7.44 -12.52
C VAL A 53 -4.88 -6.27 -13.31
N ARG A 54 -3.92 -6.52 -14.20
CA ARG A 54 -3.32 -5.49 -15.07
C ARG A 54 -4.35 -4.80 -15.95
N ASN A 55 -5.30 -5.56 -16.51
CA ASN A 55 -6.39 -5.02 -17.30
C ASN A 55 -7.33 -4.15 -16.44
N THR A 56 -7.66 -4.58 -15.22
CA THR A 56 -8.44 -3.76 -14.29
C THR A 56 -7.72 -2.46 -13.95
N PHE A 57 -6.42 -2.50 -13.64
CA PHE A 57 -5.62 -1.30 -13.39
C PHE A 57 -5.70 -0.28 -14.52
N LYS A 58 -5.61 -0.75 -15.78
CA LYS A 58 -5.69 0.08 -16.98
C LYS A 58 -7.11 0.60 -17.23
N LYS A 59 -8.09 -0.31 -17.31
CA LYS A 59 -9.49 0.01 -17.65
C LYS A 59 -10.13 0.95 -16.64
N GLU A 60 -9.93 0.68 -15.35
CA GLU A 60 -10.52 1.44 -14.25
C GLU A 60 -9.64 2.63 -13.82
N LYS A 61 -8.51 2.86 -14.51
CA LYS A 61 -7.53 3.92 -14.21
C LYS A 61 -7.12 3.98 -12.74
N LEU A 62 -6.86 2.82 -12.12
CA LEU A 62 -6.72 2.73 -10.66
C LEU A 62 -5.61 3.61 -10.05
N GLN A 63 -4.59 3.99 -10.83
CA GLN A 63 -3.53 4.87 -10.36
C GLN A 63 -4.01 6.31 -10.07
N GLN A 64 -5.14 6.76 -10.65
CA GLN A 64 -5.70 8.09 -10.40
C GLN A 64 -6.25 8.27 -8.97
N TYR A 65 -6.47 7.14 -8.26
CA TYR A 65 -6.88 7.17 -6.86
C TYR A 65 -5.71 7.45 -5.93
N PHE A 66 -4.48 7.22 -6.39
CA PHE A 66 -3.27 7.48 -5.61
C PHE A 66 -2.95 8.96 -5.67
N ILE A 67 -2.93 9.62 -4.52
CA ILE A 67 -2.40 10.99 -4.39
C ILE A 67 -0.92 10.96 -4.75
N LYS A 68 -0.22 9.96 -4.23
CA LYS A 68 1.19 9.67 -4.49
C LYS A 68 1.34 8.15 -4.51
N GLY A 69 2.21 7.64 -5.35
CA GLY A 69 2.58 6.24 -5.32
C GLY A 69 3.78 5.97 -6.20
N LYS A 70 4.73 5.19 -5.69
CA LYS A 70 5.93 4.81 -6.43
C LYS A 70 6.27 3.36 -6.12
N ILE A 71 6.96 2.73 -7.08
CA ILE A 71 7.63 1.44 -6.90
C ILE A 71 9.11 1.68 -7.20
N ARG A 72 9.97 1.19 -6.31
CA ARG A 72 11.43 1.33 -6.37
C ARG A 72 12.10 -0.02 -6.09
N ASN A 73 13.41 -0.09 -6.33
CA ASN A 73 14.18 -1.21 -5.79
C ASN A 73 14.27 -1.08 -4.27
N ILE A 74 14.36 -2.20 -3.58
CA ILE A 74 14.45 -2.27 -2.11
C ILE A 74 15.64 -1.49 -1.55
N ARG A 75 16.73 -1.37 -2.32
CA ARG A 75 17.92 -0.57 -1.99
C ARG A 75 17.61 0.93 -1.87
N ASP A 76 16.51 1.38 -2.47
CA ASP A 76 16.06 2.77 -2.45
C ASP A 76 14.96 3.02 -1.39
N ASN A 77 14.80 2.13 -0.40
CA ASN A 77 13.73 2.22 0.62
C ASN A 77 13.73 3.56 1.38
N ILE A 78 14.91 4.15 1.63
CA ILE A 78 15.07 5.47 2.25
C ILE A 78 14.29 6.54 1.48
N SER A 79 14.28 6.48 0.15
CA SER A 79 13.55 7.46 -0.68
C SER A 79 12.04 7.39 -0.46
N ILE A 80 11.50 6.17 -0.22
CA ILE A 80 10.08 5.96 0.11
C ILE A 80 9.78 6.47 1.51
N PHE A 81 10.69 6.24 2.47
CA PHE A 81 10.50 6.71 3.83
C PHE A 81 10.48 8.24 3.87
N MET A 82 11.39 8.90 3.17
CA MET A 82 11.40 10.36 3.02
C MET A 82 10.13 10.88 2.33
N ASP A 83 9.70 10.23 1.25
CA ASP A 83 8.47 10.59 0.52
C ASP A 83 7.21 10.52 1.40
N VAL A 84 7.13 9.51 2.28
CA VAL A 84 6.04 9.30 3.23
C VAL A 84 6.17 10.27 4.42
N GLY A 85 7.39 10.45 4.94
CA GLY A 85 7.69 11.37 6.03
C GLY A 85 7.33 12.81 5.70
N GLU A 86 7.67 13.27 4.49
CA GLU A 86 7.28 14.60 4.01
C GLU A 86 5.76 14.76 3.91
N PHE A 87 5.05 13.70 3.53
CA PHE A 87 3.60 13.72 3.45
C PHE A 87 2.96 13.83 4.83
N ILE A 88 3.35 12.98 5.78
CA ILE A 88 2.77 12.98 7.12
C ILE A 88 3.10 14.25 7.92
N LYS A 89 4.24 14.90 7.64
CA LYS A 89 4.54 16.23 8.22
C LYS A 89 3.52 17.31 7.81
N LYS A 90 2.90 17.16 6.64
CA LYS A 90 1.88 18.08 6.11
C LYS A 90 0.46 17.63 6.45
N HIS A 91 0.29 16.37 6.88
CA HIS A 91 -1.00 15.72 7.09
C HIS A 91 -0.96 14.83 8.35
N SER A 92 -1.47 15.34 9.46
CA SER A 92 -1.36 14.68 10.76
C SER A 92 -2.28 13.46 10.94
N ASN A 93 -3.42 13.38 10.22
CA ASN A 93 -4.41 12.30 10.41
C ASN A 93 -4.24 11.16 9.38
N CYS A 94 -3.23 10.31 9.60
CA CYS A 94 -2.86 9.23 8.68
C CYS A 94 -2.90 7.84 9.34
N ILE A 95 -3.33 6.84 8.57
CA ILE A 95 -3.07 5.43 8.89
C ILE A 95 -2.04 4.88 7.92
N ILE A 96 -0.99 4.26 8.45
CA ILE A 96 0.07 3.62 7.70
C ILE A 96 -0.03 2.11 7.89
N LEU A 97 -0.08 1.40 6.77
CA LEU A 97 -0.28 -0.03 6.69
C LEU A 97 0.97 -0.63 6.05
N LEU A 98 1.72 -1.38 6.87
CA LEU A 98 3.03 -1.91 6.53
C LEU A 98 2.95 -3.42 6.31
N SER A 99 3.19 -3.82 5.06
CA SER A 99 3.37 -5.21 4.63
C SER A 99 4.86 -5.50 4.45
N ILE A 100 5.59 -5.48 5.57
CA ILE A 100 7.06 -5.44 5.61
C ILE A 100 7.54 -6.36 6.73
N ASP A 101 8.75 -6.93 6.60
CA ASP A 101 9.31 -7.81 7.65
C ASP A 101 9.52 -7.06 8.99
N ASP A 102 9.70 -7.80 10.09
CA ASP A 102 9.80 -7.20 11.42
C ASP A 102 10.99 -6.24 11.59
N LYS A 103 12.08 -6.44 10.83
CA LYS A 103 13.27 -5.58 10.89
C LYS A 103 13.00 -4.25 10.19
N GLN A 104 12.43 -4.30 8.99
CA GLN A 104 12.00 -3.10 8.25
C GLN A 104 10.89 -2.37 9.02
N TYR A 105 9.99 -3.11 9.66
CA TYR A 105 8.94 -2.55 10.52
C TYR A 105 9.53 -1.78 11.69
N SER A 106 10.51 -2.36 12.40
CA SER A 106 11.17 -1.66 13.50
C SER A 106 11.86 -0.38 13.05
N ALA A 107 12.59 -0.42 11.93
CA ALA A 107 13.26 0.76 11.38
C ALA A 107 12.26 1.86 10.98
N PHE A 108 11.17 1.50 10.31
CA PHE A 108 10.15 2.45 9.89
C PHE A 108 9.34 2.99 11.08
N GLY A 109 9.00 2.14 12.06
CA GLY A 109 8.32 2.56 13.28
C GLY A 109 9.08 3.67 14.01
N LYS A 110 10.39 3.47 14.23
CA LYS A 110 11.28 4.50 14.82
C LYS A 110 11.31 5.79 14.00
N PHE A 111 11.31 5.67 12.67
CA PHE A 111 11.26 6.84 11.78
C PHE A 111 9.96 7.64 11.94
N ILE A 112 8.82 6.97 12.08
CA ILE A 112 7.51 7.63 12.30
C ILE A 112 7.44 8.28 13.67
N GLU A 113 7.94 7.62 14.71
CA GLU A 113 8.01 8.17 16.08
C GLU A 113 8.79 9.49 16.14
N ILE A 114 9.84 9.65 15.32
CA ILE A 114 10.62 10.89 15.21
C ILE A 114 9.82 12.03 14.54
N ILE A 115 8.89 11.70 13.64
CA ILE A 115 8.24 12.71 12.79
C ILE A 115 6.99 13.28 13.45
N ASP A 116 6.06 12.44 13.90
CA ASP A 116 4.88 12.82 14.70
C ASP A 116 4.09 11.55 15.09
N GLY A 117 4.25 11.05 16.32
CA GLY A 117 3.71 9.75 16.74
C GLY A 117 2.23 9.72 17.11
N ASP A 118 1.63 10.86 17.47
CA ASP A 118 0.37 10.84 18.24
C ASP A 118 -0.89 10.72 17.36
N ASN A 119 -0.82 11.20 16.11
CA ASN A 119 -1.94 11.16 15.17
C ASN A 119 -1.75 10.15 14.03
N ILE A 120 -0.61 9.45 14.01
CA ILE A 120 -0.28 8.46 13.00
C ILE A 120 -0.45 7.06 13.58
N LYS A 121 -1.31 6.27 12.96
CA LYS A 121 -1.46 4.86 13.33
C LYS A 121 -0.68 3.96 12.38
N VAL A 122 0.27 3.20 12.90
CA VAL A 122 1.02 2.20 12.12
C VAL A 122 0.48 0.80 12.42
N LEU A 123 0.07 0.05 11.39
CA LEU A 123 -0.36 -1.34 11.50
C LEU A 123 0.49 -2.26 10.62
N LYS A 124 0.79 -3.46 11.10
CA LYS A 124 1.36 -4.55 10.31
C LYS A 124 0.28 -5.22 9.45
N GLU A 125 0.66 -5.78 8.31
CA GLU A 125 -0.22 -6.62 7.48
C GLU A 125 -0.79 -7.80 8.29
N SER A 126 -0.01 -8.41 9.18
CA SER A 126 -0.46 -9.49 10.06
C SER A 126 -1.57 -9.08 11.05
N GLN A 127 -1.74 -7.78 11.30
CA GLN A 127 -2.80 -7.22 12.13
C GLN A 127 -4.07 -6.90 11.32
N LEU A 128 -4.02 -7.01 9.99
CA LEU A 128 -5.16 -6.74 9.12
C LEU A 128 -6.15 -7.90 9.15
N LYS A 129 -7.40 -7.60 9.50
CA LYS A 129 -8.48 -8.59 9.48
C LYS A 129 -9.03 -8.71 8.06
N ARG A 130 -9.24 -9.94 7.61
CA ARG A 130 -9.93 -10.19 6.33
C ARG A 130 -11.29 -9.48 6.32
N ARG A 131 -11.68 -8.96 5.16
CA ARG A 131 -12.91 -8.18 4.92
C ARG A 131 -12.91 -6.75 5.49
N THR A 132 -11.81 -6.27 6.09
CA THR A 132 -11.72 -4.83 6.40
C THR A 132 -11.31 -4.01 5.18
N VAL A 133 -11.49 -2.70 5.29
CA VAL A 133 -11.07 -1.72 4.28
C VAL A 133 -9.56 -1.77 4.10
N GLU A 134 -8.83 -1.82 5.21
CA GLU A 134 -7.37 -1.85 5.25
C GLU A 134 -6.83 -3.10 4.54
N TYR A 135 -7.41 -4.27 4.82
CA TYR A 135 -7.04 -5.50 4.12
C TYR A 135 -7.35 -5.41 2.62
N SER A 136 -8.52 -4.90 2.26
CA SER A 136 -8.90 -4.80 0.83
C SER A 136 -8.02 -3.82 0.06
N LEU A 137 -7.57 -2.75 0.72
CA LEU A 137 -6.65 -1.78 0.14
C LEU A 137 -5.20 -2.29 0.10
N SER A 138 -4.75 -3.09 1.07
CA SER A 138 -3.40 -3.69 1.01
C SER A 138 -3.25 -4.57 -0.24
N LEU A 139 -4.32 -5.28 -0.62
CA LEU A 139 -4.36 -6.05 -1.87
C LEU A 139 -4.16 -5.18 -3.12
N VAL A 140 -4.54 -3.89 -3.10
CA VAL A 140 -4.30 -2.99 -4.23
C VAL A 140 -2.80 -2.75 -4.43
N LEU A 141 -2.06 -2.51 -3.34
CA LEU A 141 -0.61 -2.33 -3.40
C LEU A 141 0.11 -3.63 -3.76
N ASP A 142 -0.22 -4.75 -3.12
CA ASP A 142 0.35 -6.08 -3.41
C ASP A 142 0.20 -6.39 -4.90
N ASN A 143 -1.01 -6.25 -5.44
CA ASN A 143 -1.26 -6.53 -6.85
C ASN A 143 -0.54 -5.54 -7.79
N TRP A 144 -0.43 -4.27 -7.41
CA TRP A 144 0.33 -3.28 -8.18
C TRP A 144 1.82 -3.61 -8.21
N LEU A 145 2.41 -4.00 -7.07
CA LEU A 145 3.79 -4.46 -6.99
C LEU A 145 4.03 -5.69 -7.86
N ASN A 146 3.16 -6.69 -7.75
CA ASN A 146 3.25 -7.91 -8.55
C ASN A 146 3.17 -7.65 -10.06
N ILE A 147 2.31 -6.71 -10.49
CA ILE A 147 2.27 -6.29 -11.91
C ILE A 147 3.63 -5.78 -12.37
N ASN A 148 4.31 -4.97 -11.56
CA ASN A 148 5.59 -4.34 -11.93
C ASN A 148 6.77 -5.31 -11.80
N ARG A 149 6.75 -6.21 -10.82
CA ARG A 149 7.72 -7.31 -10.72
C ARG A 149 7.73 -8.19 -11.97
N LEU A 150 6.55 -8.50 -12.50
CA LEU A 150 6.33 -9.40 -13.64
C LEU A 150 6.22 -8.66 -14.98
N LYS A 151 6.74 -7.43 -15.07
CA LYS A 151 6.91 -6.70 -16.34
C LYS A 151 8.24 -7.02 -17.04
N LYS A 152 9.04 -7.93 -16.49
CA LYS A 152 10.21 -8.50 -17.17
C LYS A 152 9.81 -9.24 -18.44
#